data_AF-A0A967N310-F1
#
_entry.id   AF-A0A967N310-F1
#
_cell.length_a   1.000
_cell.length_b   1.000
_cell.length_c   1.000
_cell.angle_alpha   90.00
_cell.angle_beta   90.00
_cell.angle_gamma   90.00
#
_symmetry.space_group_name_H-M   'P 1'
#
loop_
_entity.id
_entity.type
_entity.pdbx_description
1 polymer ?
#
loop_
_entity_poly.entity_id
_entity_poly.type
_entity_poly.pdbx_seq_one_letter_code
_entity_poly.pdbx_strand_id
1 'polypeptide(L)'
;MLISYNRNNRDIFKHIVVVLLITGIAFSCIVLAKEVENQVHKAAQFERVDAETIKMHTHQILSDIRFSPRKTFWQWLIEKLSKWEGPRLDLGTGWARVVLWVVFFWCILTLAAILIHLIWTVFILIPSRAGSSRFRRHLGSESLGSKSFEELFKIAQELAGNRAFREAIGILMLALLRWLDSGSLIRFHESKTNGDYIREYPSAHPGCKDFKKFVIAFEQTIYGGLQVDGQVYQQMNFLLERIRNHVNQRP
;
A
#
# COMPACT_ATOMS: atom_id res chain seq x y z
N MET A 1 5.96 4.19 -94.29
CA MET A 1 4.72 3.76 -93.60
C MET A 1 4.98 3.64 -92.09
N LEU A 2 5.31 4.74 -91.39
CA LEU A 2 5.72 4.72 -89.96
C LEU A 2 5.19 5.89 -89.12
N ILE A 3 4.24 6.68 -89.65
CA ILE A 3 3.72 7.87 -88.95
C ILE A 3 2.36 7.60 -88.27
N SER A 4 1.71 6.46 -88.56
CA SER A 4 0.38 6.15 -88.00
C SER A 4 0.39 5.44 -86.63
N TYR A 5 1.55 5.20 -86.02
CA TYR A 5 1.65 4.45 -84.74
C TYR A 5 1.62 5.35 -83.49
N ASN A 6 1.86 6.66 -83.62
CA ASN A 6 2.07 7.54 -82.46
C ASN A 6 0.79 8.20 -81.91
N ARG A 7 -0.34 8.20 -82.65
CA ARG A 7 -1.58 8.83 -82.18
C ARG A 7 -2.31 7.98 -81.14
N ASN A 8 -2.25 6.65 -81.27
CA ASN A 8 -2.98 5.72 -80.43
C ASN A 8 -2.47 5.70 -78.96
N ASN A 9 -1.16 5.90 -78.75
CA ASN A 9 -0.57 5.89 -77.40
C ASN A 9 -0.97 7.10 -76.54
N ARG A 10 -1.31 8.24 -77.16
CA ARG A 10 -1.66 9.46 -76.42
C ARG A 10 -3.05 9.39 -75.81
N ASP A 11 -3.97 8.73 -76.48
CA ASP A 11 -5.34 8.53 -75.97
C ASP A 11 -5.36 7.44 -74.90
N ILE A 12 -4.57 6.36 -75.06
CA ILE A 12 -4.37 5.35 -74.03
C ILE A 12 -3.82 5.97 -72.73
N PHE A 13 -2.84 6.88 -72.82
CA PHE A 13 -2.29 7.55 -71.64
C PHE A 13 -3.31 8.41 -70.89
N LYS A 14 -4.18 9.14 -71.62
CA LYS A 14 -5.25 9.93 -71.01
C LYS A 14 -6.26 9.06 -70.28
N HIS A 15 -6.66 7.94 -70.87
CA HIS A 15 -7.57 6.99 -70.22
C HIS A 15 -6.95 6.39 -68.95
N ILE A 16 -5.66 6.04 -68.97
CA ILE A 16 -4.95 5.53 -67.79
C ILE A 16 -4.93 6.58 -66.67
N VAL A 17 -4.61 7.84 -66.97
CA VAL A 17 -4.58 8.93 -65.97
C VAL A 17 -5.97 9.20 -65.38
N VAL A 18 -7.02 9.19 -66.21
CA VAL A 18 -8.40 9.40 -65.73
C VAL A 18 -8.84 8.22 -64.84
N VAL A 19 -8.53 6.98 -65.22
CA VAL A 19 -8.85 5.81 -64.40
C VAL A 19 -8.12 5.86 -63.06
N LEU A 20 -6.84 6.25 -63.04
CA LEU A 20 -6.06 6.39 -61.79
C LEU A 20 -6.59 7.50 -60.87
N LEU A 21 -7.08 8.62 -61.44
CA LEU A 21 -7.70 9.68 -60.65
C LEU A 21 -9.04 9.23 -60.04
N ILE A 22 -9.88 8.55 -60.81
CA ILE A 22 -11.18 8.06 -60.33
C ILE A 22 -10.98 7.00 -59.24
N THR A 23 -10.03 6.07 -59.41
CA THR A 23 -9.74 5.06 -58.38
C THR A 23 -9.13 5.67 -57.13
N GLY A 24 -8.27 6.68 -57.27
CA GLY A 24 -7.72 7.43 -56.13
C GLY A 24 -8.79 8.14 -55.30
N ILE A 25 -9.74 8.82 -55.96
CA ILE A 25 -10.85 9.51 -55.29
C ILE A 25 -11.78 8.50 -54.60
N ALA A 26 -12.13 7.41 -55.28
CA ALA A 26 -12.96 6.36 -54.69
C ALA A 26 -12.32 5.74 -53.44
N PHE A 27 -11.01 5.48 -53.49
CA PHE A 27 -10.27 4.95 -52.34
C PHE A 27 -10.24 5.95 -51.18
N SER A 28 -9.99 7.24 -51.46
CA SER A 28 -10.02 8.30 -50.44
C SER A 28 -11.38 8.41 -49.76
N CYS A 29 -12.48 8.29 -50.51
CA CYS A 29 -13.83 8.31 -49.94
C CYS A 29 -14.10 7.11 -49.03
N ILE A 30 -13.63 5.92 -49.39
CA ILE A 30 -13.78 4.70 -48.59
C ILE A 30 -13.01 4.82 -47.26
N VAL A 31 -11.78 5.36 -47.31
CA VAL A 31 -10.97 5.58 -46.10
C VAL A 31 -11.64 6.61 -45.17
N LEU A 32 -12.17 7.70 -45.73
CA LEU A 32 -12.86 8.72 -44.94
C LEU A 32 -14.14 8.17 -44.27
N ALA A 33 -14.92 7.37 -45.01
CA ALA A 33 -16.13 6.74 -44.48
C ALA A 33 -15.83 5.80 -43.31
N LYS A 34 -14.76 5.00 -43.42
CA LYS A 34 -14.30 4.12 -42.33
C LYS A 34 -13.84 4.88 -41.09
N GLU A 35 -13.16 6.01 -41.26
CA GLU A 35 -12.71 6.81 -40.12
C GLU A 35 -13.90 7.45 -39.39
N VAL A 36 -14.92 7.92 -40.11
CA VAL A 36 -16.15 8.47 -39.51
C VAL A 36 -16.90 7.40 -38.71
N GLU A 37 -17.05 6.19 -39.26
CA GLU A 37 -17.69 5.06 -38.55
C GLU A 37 -16.94 4.68 -37.27
N ASN A 38 -15.61 4.66 -37.31
CA ASN A 38 -14.76 4.38 -36.16
C ASN A 38 -14.87 5.46 -35.06
N GLN A 39 -15.00 6.73 -35.44
CA GLN A 39 -15.20 7.85 -34.51
C GLN A 39 -16.59 7.78 -33.85
N VAL A 40 -17.63 7.42 -34.60
CA VAL A 40 -18.99 7.22 -34.07
C VAL A 40 -19.02 6.07 -33.06
N HIS A 41 -18.33 4.96 -33.35
CA HIS A 41 -18.22 3.84 -32.40
C HIS A 41 -17.47 4.20 -31.11
N LYS A 42 -16.39 4.98 -31.21
CA LYS A 42 -15.68 5.48 -30.01
C LYS A 42 -16.55 6.41 -29.19
N ALA A 43 -17.30 7.32 -29.81
CA ALA A 43 -18.19 8.24 -29.10
C ALA A 43 -19.31 7.51 -28.34
N ALA A 44 -19.88 6.45 -28.93
CA ALA A 44 -20.87 5.60 -28.27
C ALA A 44 -20.29 4.80 -27.08
N GLN A 45 -18.99 4.50 -27.09
CA GLN A 45 -18.34 3.71 -26.03
C GLN A 45 -18.04 4.52 -24.76
N PHE A 46 -18.16 5.85 -24.81
CA PHE A 46 -18.02 6.74 -23.64
C PHE A 46 -19.36 7.20 -23.07
N GLU A 47 -20.48 6.67 -23.56
CA GLU A 47 -21.77 6.89 -22.92
C GLU A 47 -21.75 6.26 -21.53
N ARG A 48 -22.00 7.09 -20.52
CA ARG A 48 -21.90 6.72 -19.11
C ARG A 48 -22.96 5.67 -18.83
N VAL A 49 -22.54 4.41 -18.80
CA VAL A 49 -23.38 3.26 -18.41
C VAL A 49 -24.16 3.63 -17.14
N ASP A 50 -25.46 3.39 -17.19
CA ASP A 50 -26.37 3.74 -16.10
C ASP A 50 -25.93 3.07 -14.78
N ALA A 51 -26.11 3.78 -13.68
CA ALA A 51 -25.69 3.33 -12.36
C ALA A 51 -26.38 2.03 -11.92
N GLU A 52 -27.60 1.77 -12.39
CA GLU A 52 -28.31 0.51 -12.14
C GLU A 52 -27.66 -0.66 -12.87
N THR A 53 -27.25 -0.48 -14.13
CA THR A 53 -26.53 -1.50 -14.91
C THR A 53 -25.20 -1.87 -14.24
N ILE A 54 -24.46 -0.88 -13.71
CA ILE A 54 -23.23 -1.13 -12.94
C ILE A 54 -23.53 -1.90 -11.65
N LYS A 55 -24.57 -1.52 -10.90
CA LYS A 55 -24.97 -2.22 -9.67
C LYS A 55 -25.38 -3.66 -9.96
N MET A 56 -26.15 -3.88 -11.03
CA MET A 56 -26.61 -5.20 -11.44
C MET A 56 -25.43 -6.11 -11.78
N HIS A 57 -24.51 -5.67 -12.64
CA HIS A 57 -23.31 -6.45 -12.98
C HIS A 57 -22.40 -6.71 -11.78
N THR A 58 -22.25 -5.72 -10.89
CA THR A 58 -21.46 -5.87 -9.65
C THR A 58 -22.07 -6.91 -8.73
N HIS A 59 -23.39 -6.89 -8.52
CA HIS A 59 -24.09 -7.87 -7.71
C HIS A 59 -23.95 -9.29 -8.30
N GLN A 60 -24.05 -9.40 -9.62
CA GLN A 60 -23.91 -10.67 -10.33
C GLN A 60 -22.51 -11.26 -10.18
N ILE A 61 -21.45 -10.44 -10.28
CA ILE A 61 -20.06 -10.85 -10.07
C ILE A 61 -19.79 -11.24 -8.61
N LEU A 62 -20.29 -10.46 -7.66
CA LEU A 62 -20.12 -10.74 -6.23
C LEU A 62 -20.88 -11.98 -5.75
N SER A 63 -21.93 -12.38 -6.48
CA SER A 63 -22.70 -13.60 -6.19
C SER A 63 -22.04 -14.89 -6.70
N ASP A 64 -21.01 -14.81 -7.55
CA ASP A 64 -20.25 -15.98 -7.98
C ASP A 64 -19.45 -16.55 -6.78
N ILE A 65 -19.58 -17.86 -6.57
CA ILE A 65 -18.94 -18.63 -5.49
C ILE A 65 -17.42 -18.39 -5.43
N ARG A 66 -16.78 -18.07 -6.55
CA ARG A 66 -15.35 -17.73 -6.63
C ARG A 66 -14.98 -16.43 -5.90
N PHE A 67 -15.94 -15.52 -5.70
CA PHE A 67 -15.79 -14.24 -5.01
C PHE A 67 -16.54 -14.20 -3.67
N SER A 68 -17.16 -15.31 -3.26
CA SER A 68 -17.73 -15.42 -1.92
C SER A 68 -16.65 -15.17 -0.85
N PRO A 69 -16.96 -14.43 0.25
CA PRO A 69 -15.99 -14.14 1.29
C PRO A 69 -15.33 -15.43 1.74
N ARG A 70 -13.99 -15.51 1.65
CA ARG A 70 -13.25 -16.70 2.08
C ARG A 70 -13.72 -17.06 3.48
N LYS A 71 -14.32 -18.24 3.64
CA LYS A 71 -14.78 -18.75 4.95
C LYS A 71 -13.69 -18.49 5.97
N THR A 72 -14.03 -17.87 7.09
CA THR A 72 -13.05 -17.57 8.15
C THR A 72 -12.42 -18.89 8.59
N PHE A 73 -11.14 -18.89 8.95
CA PHE A 73 -10.45 -20.09 9.45
C PHE A 73 -11.27 -20.83 10.52
N TRP A 74 -11.93 -20.08 11.41
CA TRP A 74 -12.84 -20.61 12.43
C TRP A 74 -14.06 -21.35 11.88
N GLN A 75 -14.67 -20.85 10.81
CA GLN A 75 -15.82 -21.51 10.18
C GLN A 75 -15.40 -22.82 9.52
N TRP A 76 -14.24 -22.83 8.85
CA TRP A 76 -13.67 -24.05 8.29
C TRP A 76 -13.31 -25.06 9.40
N LEU A 77 -12.70 -24.60 10.49
CA LEU A 77 -12.28 -25.45 11.59
C LEU A 77 -13.48 -26.07 12.33
N ILE A 78 -14.51 -25.27 12.63
CA ILE A 78 -15.75 -25.75 13.26
C ILE A 78 -16.47 -26.74 12.35
N GLU A 79 -16.55 -26.45 11.04
CA GLU A 79 -17.17 -27.36 10.07
C GLU A 79 -16.41 -28.69 9.99
N LYS A 80 -15.08 -28.67 10.12
CA LYS A 80 -14.28 -29.89 10.06
C LYS A 80 -14.28 -30.68 11.35
N LEU A 81 -14.34 -29.98 12.49
CA LEU A 81 -14.46 -30.58 13.82
C LEU A 81 -15.85 -31.19 14.02
N SER A 82 -16.92 -30.53 13.56
CA SER A 82 -18.29 -31.03 13.71
C SER A 82 -18.59 -32.25 12.83
N LYS A 83 -17.92 -32.36 11.68
CA LYS A 83 -17.99 -33.53 10.79
C LYS A 83 -17.08 -34.68 11.23
N TRP A 84 -16.28 -34.51 12.29
CA TRP A 84 -15.42 -35.57 12.79
C TRP A 84 -16.19 -36.46 13.75
N GLU A 85 -16.60 -37.64 13.29
CA GLU A 85 -17.34 -38.63 14.10
C GLU A 85 -16.47 -39.35 15.15
N GLY A 86 -15.27 -38.84 15.43
CA GLY A 86 -14.26 -39.50 16.25
C GLY A 86 -13.75 -40.81 15.63
N PRO A 87 -12.62 -41.34 16.10
CA PRO A 87 -12.18 -42.67 15.71
C PRO A 87 -13.13 -43.71 16.33
N ARG A 88 -13.85 -44.46 15.49
CA ARG A 88 -14.67 -45.62 15.91
C ARG A 88 -13.75 -46.76 16.31
N LEU A 89 -13.16 -46.65 17.50
CA LEU A 89 -12.34 -47.69 18.11
C LEU A 89 -13.26 -48.64 18.87
N ASP A 90 -13.52 -49.80 18.28
CA ASP A 90 -14.27 -50.90 18.90
C ASP A 90 -13.37 -51.59 19.95
N LEU A 91 -13.17 -50.89 21.08
CA LEU A 91 -12.34 -51.34 22.19
C LEU A 91 -13.23 -52.06 23.20
N GLY A 92 -13.33 -53.38 23.05
CA GLY A 92 -13.93 -54.26 24.04
C GLY A 92 -13.24 -54.11 25.40
N THR A 93 -14.03 -54.10 26.47
CA THR A 93 -13.67 -54.01 27.91
C THR A 93 -13.32 -52.64 28.50
N GLY A 94 -13.88 -52.36 29.69
CA GLY A 94 -13.97 -51.03 30.30
C GLY A 94 -12.65 -50.34 30.67
N TRP A 95 -11.55 -51.08 30.84
CA TRP A 95 -10.23 -50.51 31.16
C TRP A 95 -9.58 -49.84 29.94
N ALA A 96 -9.86 -50.31 28.72
CA ALA A 96 -9.35 -49.68 27.50
C ALA A 96 -9.90 -48.27 27.32
N ARG A 97 -11.16 -48.04 27.72
CA ARG A 97 -11.77 -46.71 27.76
C ARG A 97 -11.05 -45.80 28.75
N VAL A 98 -10.74 -46.28 29.95
CA VAL A 98 -10.02 -45.51 30.97
C VAL A 98 -8.62 -45.12 30.47
N VAL A 99 -7.87 -46.07 29.90
CA VAL A 99 -6.53 -45.81 29.34
C VAL A 99 -6.60 -44.77 28.22
N LEU A 100 -7.57 -44.87 27.31
CA LEU A 100 -7.75 -43.91 26.22
C LEU A 100 -8.02 -42.49 26.76
N TRP A 101 -8.90 -42.35 27.74
CA TRP A 101 -9.17 -41.05 28.38
C TRP A 101 -7.94 -40.46 29.07
N VAL A 102 -7.14 -41.30 29.73
CA VAL A 102 -5.87 -40.86 30.35
C VAL A 102 -4.90 -40.36 29.29
N VAL A 103 -4.71 -41.10 28.18
CA VAL A 103 -3.84 -40.70 27.08
C VAL A 103 -4.33 -39.42 26.41
N PHE A 104 -5.65 -39.30 26.18
CA PHE A 104 -6.26 -38.12 25.59
C PHE A 104 -6.06 -36.88 26.48
N PHE A 105 -6.25 -37.02 27.79
CA PHE A 105 -6.03 -35.94 28.76
C PHE A 105 -4.57 -35.50 28.76
N TRP A 106 -3.61 -36.44 28.78
CA TRP A 106 -2.18 -36.13 28.67
C TRP A 106 -1.84 -35.42 27.35
N CYS A 107 -2.42 -35.85 26.24
CA CYS A 107 -2.22 -35.22 24.94
C CYS A 107 -2.70 -33.75 24.96
N ILE A 108 -3.88 -33.48 25.51
CA ILE A 108 -4.38 -32.10 25.69
C ILE A 108 -3.45 -31.28 26.59
N LEU A 109 -3.01 -31.86 27.73
CA LEU A 109 -2.14 -31.15 28.68
C LEU A 109 -0.80 -30.77 28.03
N THR A 110 -0.18 -31.69 27.29
CA THR A 110 1.07 -31.42 26.56
C THR A 110 0.88 -30.37 25.47
N LEU A 111 -0.22 -30.44 24.70
CA LEU A 111 -0.53 -29.44 23.68
C LEU A 111 -0.74 -28.04 24.31
N ALA A 112 -1.47 -27.97 25.43
CA ALA A 112 -1.68 -26.72 26.16
C ALA A 112 -0.34 -26.15 26.67
N ALA A 113 0.54 -27.00 27.22
CA ALA A 113 1.86 -26.57 27.68
C ALA A 113 2.72 -26.00 26.54
N ILE A 114 2.72 -26.65 25.37
CA ILE A 114 3.40 -26.16 24.16
C ILE A 114 2.83 -24.82 23.71
N LEU A 115 1.49 -24.67 23.67
CA LEU A 115 0.84 -23.42 23.30
C LEU A 115 1.17 -22.29 24.28
N ILE A 116 1.12 -22.54 25.58
CA ILE A 116 1.49 -21.56 26.62
C ILE A 116 2.96 -21.15 26.45
N HIS A 117 3.86 -22.11 26.26
CA HIS A 117 5.28 -21.83 26.03
C HIS A 117 5.51 -21.03 24.75
N LEU A 118 4.81 -21.35 23.66
CA LEU A 118 4.91 -20.62 22.40
C LEU A 118 4.38 -19.20 22.54
N ILE A 119 3.22 -19.01 23.20
CA ILE A 119 2.67 -17.69 23.50
C ILE A 119 3.67 -16.89 24.34
N TRP A 120 4.16 -17.45 25.45
CA TRP A 120 5.15 -16.81 26.31
C TRP A 120 6.42 -16.39 25.55
N THR A 121 6.95 -17.28 24.74
CA THR A 121 8.14 -17.07 23.91
C THR A 121 7.91 -15.95 22.89
N VAL A 122 6.77 -15.98 22.20
CA VAL A 122 6.37 -14.93 21.25
C VAL A 122 6.17 -13.58 21.95
N PHE A 123 5.58 -13.55 23.16
CA PHE A 123 5.41 -12.33 23.94
C PHE A 123 6.73 -11.74 24.43
N ILE A 124 7.74 -12.57 24.72
CA ILE A 124 9.09 -12.14 25.11
C ILE A 124 9.92 -11.69 23.90
N LEU A 125 9.78 -12.36 22.75
CA LEU A 125 10.57 -12.08 21.54
C LEU A 125 9.99 -10.94 20.69
N ILE A 126 8.71 -10.61 20.84
CA ILE A 126 8.12 -9.43 20.21
C ILE A 126 8.21 -8.27 21.23
N PRO A 127 9.25 -7.39 21.14
CA PRO A 127 9.26 -6.18 21.95
C PRO A 127 7.95 -5.44 21.68
N SER A 128 7.24 -5.13 22.76
CA SER A 128 5.83 -4.81 22.72
C SER A 128 5.53 -3.68 21.73
N ARG A 129 4.82 -4.00 20.63
CA ARG A 129 4.12 -3.01 19.78
C ARG A 129 3.10 -2.16 20.55
N ALA A 130 2.92 -2.43 21.84
CA ALA A 130 2.03 -1.72 22.76
C ALA A 130 2.43 -0.25 22.98
N GLY A 131 3.70 0.11 22.78
CA GLY A 131 4.21 1.47 23.01
C GLY A 131 3.55 2.56 22.16
N SER A 132 3.46 2.34 20.84
CA SER A 132 2.93 3.35 19.91
C SER A 132 1.43 3.62 20.09
N SER A 133 0.62 2.60 20.41
CA SER A 133 -0.82 2.75 20.62
C SER A 133 -1.19 3.26 22.01
N ARG A 134 -0.37 2.98 23.03
CA ARG A 134 -0.61 3.45 24.40
C ARG A 134 -0.22 4.93 24.53
N PHE A 135 0.88 5.35 23.89
CA PHE A 135 1.30 6.75 23.89
C PHE A 135 0.32 7.66 23.14
N ARG A 136 -0.12 7.27 21.93
CA ARG A 136 -1.09 8.05 21.15
C ARG A 136 -2.47 8.15 21.83
N ARG A 137 -2.83 7.17 22.67
CA ARG A 137 -4.01 7.22 23.56
C ARG A 137 -3.80 8.08 24.80
N HIS A 138 -2.60 8.13 25.35
CA HIS A 138 -2.33 8.86 26.59
C HIS A 138 -2.14 10.37 26.36
N LEU A 139 -1.55 10.78 25.23
CA LEU A 139 -1.43 12.20 24.89
C LEU A 139 -2.65 12.77 24.16
N GLY A 140 -3.57 11.94 23.64
CA GLY A 140 -4.70 12.40 22.83
C GLY A 140 -4.24 12.91 21.46
N SER A 141 -4.78 12.37 20.37
CA SER A 141 -4.31 12.77 19.02
C SER A 141 -4.57 14.25 18.72
N GLU A 142 -5.64 14.83 19.28
CA GLU A 142 -5.94 16.26 19.15
C GLU A 142 -4.94 17.16 19.90
N SER A 143 -4.40 16.71 21.05
CA SER A 143 -3.43 17.50 21.81
C SER A 143 -2.07 17.58 21.12
N LEU A 144 -1.68 16.55 20.36
CA LEU A 144 -0.44 16.56 19.59
C LEU A 144 -0.56 17.38 18.30
N GLY A 145 -1.77 17.51 17.77
CA GLY A 145 -2.05 18.24 16.53
C GLY A 145 -1.91 19.77 16.62
N SER A 146 -1.88 20.35 17.82
CA SER A 146 -1.76 21.80 18.01
C SER A 146 -0.40 22.25 18.56
N LYS A 147 0.47 21.31 18.93
CA LYS A 147 1.74 21.62 19.61
C LYS A 147 2.79 22.22 18.69
N SER A 148 3.61 23.12 19.24
CA SER A 148 4.76 23.69 18.55
C SER A 148 5.92 22.69 18.45
N PHE A 149 6.93 23.03 17.66
CA PHE A 149 8.16 22.25 17.57
C PHE A 149 8.83 22.06 18.95
N GLU A 150 8.95 23.14 19.73
CA GLU A 150 9.63 23.16 21.02
C GLU A 150 8.93 22.26 22.04
N GLU A 151 7.60 22.28 22.05
CA GLU A 151 6.81 21.42 22.93
C GLU A 151 6.98 19.94 22.56
N LEU A 152 6.88 19.62 21.27
CA LEU A 152 7.07 18.25 20.79
C LEU A 152 8.51 17.76 21.05
N PHE A 153 9.50 18.62 20.84
CA PHE A 153 10.89 18.29 21.10
C PHE A 153 11.16 18.01 22.58
N LYS A 154 10.57 18.80 23.49
CA LYS A 154 10.64 18.54 24.93
C LYS A 154 9.99 17.20 25.30
N ILE A 155 8.83 16.89 24.75
CA ILE A 155 8.16 15.59 24.95
C ILE A 155 9.06 14.44 24.46
N ALA A 156 9.71 14.59 23.30
CA ALA A 156 10.65 13.59 22.79
C ALA A 156 11.83 13.36 23.75
N GLN A 157 12.38 14.43 24.35
CA GLN A 157 13.46 14.31 25.33
C GLN A 157 13.01 13.63 26.62
N GLU A 158 11.82 13.97 27.14
CA GLU A 158 11.24 13.32 28.32
C GLU A 158 11.04 11.81 28.09
N LEU A 159 10.56 11.42 26.90
CA LEU A 159 10.42 10.02 26.51
C LEU A 159 11.77 9.31 26.42
N ALA A 160 12.77 9.95 25.84
CA ALA A 160 14.13 9.40 25.78
C ALA A 160 14.74 9.22 27.18
N GLY A 161 14.49 10.16 28.10
CA GLY A 161 14.90 10.05 29.51
C GLY A 161 14.27 8.84 30.22
N ASN A 162 13.04 8.50 29.86
CA ASN A 162 12.33 7.31 30.35
C ASN A 162 12.68 6.01 29.59
N ARG A 163 13.73 6.02 28.75
CA ARG A 163 14.13 4.91 27.87
C ARG A 163 13.05 4.47 26.86
N ALA A 164 12.05 5.30 26.63
CA ALA A 164 11.02 5.12 25.60
C ALA A 164 11.50 5.66 24.25
N PHE A 165 12.62 5.12 23.75
CA PHE A 165 13.33 5.67 22.58
C PHE A 165 12.50 5.59 21.29
N ARG A 166 11.71 4.52 21.13
CA ARG A 166 10.87 4.33 19.94
C ARG A 166 9.79 5.40 19.86
N GLU A 167 9.14 5.69 20.98
CA GLU A 167 8.13 6.73 21.13
C GLU A 167 8.76 8.12 20.96
N ALA A 168 9.93 8.34 21.56
CA ALA A 168 10.70 9.56 21.42
C ALA A 168 11.00 9.89 19.94
N ILE A 169 11.44 8.90 19.17
CA ILE A 169 11.69 9.03 17.72
C ILE A 169 10.39 9.32 16.95
N GLY A 170 9.28 8.70 17.36
CA GLY A 170 7.93 9.01 16.86
C GLY A 170 7.59 10.49 16.95
N ILE A 171 7.78 11.07 18.14
CA ILE A 171 7.53 12.48 18.40
C ILE A 171 8.56 13.38 17.72
N LEU A 172 9.82 12.94 17.65
CA LEU A 172 10.89 13.67 16.97
C LEU A 172 10.60 13.89 15.48
N MET A 173 10.06 12.88 14.79
CA MET A 173 9.59 13.02 13.41
C MET A 173 8.46 14.04 13.30
N LEU A 174 7.46 13.98 14.18
CA LEU A 174 6.36 14.95 14.18
C LEU A 174 6.86 16.38 14.43
N ALA A 175 7.77 16.56 15.39
CA ALA A 175 8.41 17.83 15.67
C ALA A 175 9.12 18.37 14.42
N LEU A 176 9.95 17.55 13.78
CA LEU A 176 10.67 17.93 12.57
C LEU A 176 9.71 18.38 11.45
N LEU A 177 8.64 17.64 11.20
CA LEU A 177 7.67 18.00 10.16
C LEU A 177 6.98 19.33 10.46
N ARG A 178 6.60 19.58 11.73
CA ARG A 178 6.02 20.85 12.17
C ARG A 178 6.97 22.02 12.01
N TRP A 179 8.24 21.78 12.31
CA TRP A 179 9.27 22.80 12.15
C TRP A 179 9.47 23.17 10.68
N LEU A 180 9.55 22.17 9.79
CA LEU A 180 9.67 22.40 8.35
C LEU A 180 8.42 23.07 7.75
N ASP A 181 7.24 22.76 8.28
CA ASP A 181 5.97 23.41 7.93
C ASP A 181 5.96 24.89 8.32
N SER A 182 6.40 25.20 9.56
CA SER A 182 6.56 26.60 10.00
C SER A 182 7.56 27.38 9.14
N GLY A 183 8.58 26.70 8.59
CA GLY A 183 9.56 27.25 7.66
C GLY A 183 9.09 27.32 6.20
N SER A 184 7.85 26.92 5.90
CA SER A 184 7.28 26.83 4.54
C SER A 184 8.07 25.94 3.56
N LEU A 185 8.85 24.98 4.07
CA LEU A 185 9.62 24.05 3.24
C LEU A 185 8.80 22.83 2.81
N ILE A 186 7.82 22.44 3.62
CA ILE A 186 6.83 21.41 3.34
C ILE A 186 5.49 21.87 3.90
N ARG A 187 4.38 21.24 3.54
CA ARG A 187 3.10 21.43 4.19
C ARG A 187 2.71 20.21 5.02
N PHE A 188 2.61 20.35 6.34
CA PHE A 188 2.21 19.24 7.21
C PHE A 188 0.74 18.86 6.99
N HIS A 189 0.46 17.56 6.86
CA HIS A 189 -0.89 17.02 6.79
C HIS A 189 -0.94 15.56 7.26
N GLU A 190 -1.93 15.20 8.08
CA GLU A 190 -1.98 13.86 8.71
C GLU A 190 -2.13 12.71 7.71
N SER A 191 -2.78 12.94 6.56
CA SER A 191 -2.95 11.92 5.52
C SER A 191 -1.73 11.71 4.61
N LYS A 192 -0.69 12.55 4.73
CA LYS A 192 0.53 12.41 3.92
C LYS A 192 1.41 11.31 4.47
N THR A 193 1.96 10.52 3.56
CA THR A 193 2.98 9.52 3.87
C THR A 193 4.36 10.15 3.99
N ASN A 194 5.29 9.44 4.63
CA ASN A 194 6.70 9.83 4.69
C ASN A 194 7.31 10.07 3.30
N GLY A 195 6.93 9.26 2.30
CA GLY A 195 7.36 9.43 0.92
C GLY A 195 6.81 10.70 0.26
N ASP A 196 5.63 11.17 0.65
CA ASP A 196 5.07 12.44 0.18
C ASP A 196 5.92 13.61 0.67
N TYR A 197 6.32 13.61 1.94
CA TYR A 197 7.18 14.64 2.50
C TYR A 197 8.56 14.68 1.85
N ILE A 198 9.16 13.53 1.53
CA ILE A 198 10.43 13.49 0.79
C ILE A 198 10.29 14.14 -0.59
N ARG A 199 9.17 13.91 -1.29
CA ARG A 199 8.93 14.47 -2.63
C ARG A 199 8.64 15.97 -2.60
N GLU A 200 8.01 16.44 -1.53
CA GLU A 200 7.68 17.86 -1.34
C GLU A 200 8.90 18.69 -0.94
N TYR A 201 9.84 18.11 -0.20
CA TYR A 201 11.04 18.81 0.24
C TYR A 201 11.87 19.31 -0.96
N PRO A 202 12.26 20.60 -1.02
CA PRO A 202 12.97 21.13 -2.18
C PRO A 202 14.32 20.44 -2.44
N SER A 203 14.47 19.82 -3.62
CA SER A 203 15.68 19.06 -3.99
C SER A 203 16.97 19.89 -4.00
N ALA A 204 16.87 21.19 -4.27
CA ALA A 204 18.01 22.11 -4.28
C ALA A 204 18.44 22.55 -2.87
N HIS A 205 17.62 22.31 -1.85
CA HIS A 205 17.90 22.76 -0.49
C HIS A 205 18.98 21.86 0.16
N PRO A 206 20.02 22.41 0.81
CA PRO A 206 21.12 21.64 1.39
C PRO A 206 20.67 20.55 2.37
N GLY A 207 19.60 20.84 3.12
CA GLY A 207 18.99 19.91 4.08
C GLY A 207 18.29 18.68 3.48
N CYS A 208 18.06 18.63 2.16
CA CYS A 208 17.27 17.55 1.53
C CYS A 208 17.91 16.15 1.73
N LYS A 209 19.23 16.06 1.61
CA LYS A 209 19.96 14.79 1.79
C LYS A 209 19.84 14.28 3.23
N ASP A 210 19.95 15.17 4.21
CA ASP A 210 19.88 14.81 5.63
C ASP A 210 18.43 14.51 6.04
N PHE A 211 17.45 15.23 5.50
CA PHE A 211 16.03 14.92 5.68
C PHE A 211 15.68 13.52 5.16
N LYS A 212 16.12 13.19 3.94
CA LYS A 212 15.90 11.84 3.38
C LYS A 212 16.52 10.75 4.25
N LYS A 213 17.74 10.96 4.76
CA LYS A 213 18.39 10.03 5.69
C LYS A 213 17.59 9.88 6.99
N PHE A 214 17.10 10.97 7.55
CA PHE A 214 16.26 10.97 8.75
C PHE A 214 14.98 10.14 8.54
N VAL A 215 14.29 10.34 7.42
CA VAL A 215 13.05 9.61 7.11
C VAL A 215 13.32 8.12 6.91
N ILE A 216 14.39 7.74 6.20
CA ILE A 216 14.76 6.33 6.02
C ILE A 216 15.09 5.67 7.36
N ALA A 217 15.90 6.33 8.20
CA ALA A 217 16.25 5.83 9.52
C ALA A 217 15.01 5.68 10.41
N PHE A 218 14.09 6.64 10.36
CA PHE A 218 12.80 6.57 11.03
C PHE A 218 11.99 5.35 10.58
N GLU A 219 11.83 5.14 9.28
CA GLU A 219 11.05 4.00 8.75
C GLU A 219 11.64 2.66 9.16
N GLN A 220 12.96 2.51 9.08
CA GLN A 220 13.66 1.32 9.54
C GLN A 220 13.47 1.08 11.05
N THR A 221 13.47 2.16 11.83
CA THR A 221 13.35 2.08 13.29
C THR A 221 11.92 1.74 13.73
N ILE A 222 10.93 2.39 13.13
CA ILE A 222 9.51 2.24 13.52
C ILE A 222 8.90 0.98 12.89
N TYR A 223 9.14 0.75 11.60
CA TYR A 223 8.52 -0.34 10.83
C TYR A 223 9.43 -1.56 10.66
N GLY A 224 10.75 -1.41 10.76
CA GLY A 224 11.72 -2.50 10.52
C GLY A 224 11.88 -3.51 11.66
N GLY A 225 11.13 -3.38 12.76
CA GLY A 225 11.12 -4.38 13.83
C GLY A 225 12.39 -4.46 14.69
N LEU A 226 13.38 -3.59 14.44
CA LEU A 226 14.63 -3.55 15.19
C LEU A 226 14.43 -3.02 16.61
N GLN A 227 15.26 -3.48 17.56
CA GLN A 227 15.32 -2.88 18.89
C GLN A 227 15.91 -1.46 18.77
N VAL A 228 15.27 -0.52 19.45
CA VAL A 228 15.65 0.89 19.42
C VAL A 228 16.32 1.21 20.74
N ASP A 229 17.58 1.59 20.70
CA ASP A 229 18.35 1.98 21.87
C ASP A 229 18.63 3.49 21.90
N GLY A 230 19.37 3.92 22.91
CA GLY A 230 19.75 5.32 23.06
C GLY A 230 20.69 5.81 21.95
N GLN A 231 21.49 4.93 21.34
CA GLN A 231 22.40 5.33 20.25
C GLN A 231 21.60 5.69 19.00
N VAL A 232 20.59 4.88 18.65
CA VAL A 232 19.69 5.18 17.53
C VAL A 232 18.96 6.51 17.74
N TYR A 233 18.46 6.76 18.96
CA TYR A 233 17.84 8.05 19.28
C TYR A 233 18.83 9.23 19.14
N GLN A 234 20.05 9.09 19.62
CA GLN A 234 21.08 10.13 19.49
C GLN A 234 21.45 10.42 18.04
N GLN A 235 21.56 9.38 17.21
CA GLN A 235 21.80 9.53 15.77
C GLN A 235 20.65 10.30 15.09
N MET A 236 19.40 9.96 15.41
CA MET A 236 18.22 10.66 14.90
C MET A 236 18.21 12.13 15.34
N ASN A 237 18.53 12.41 16.61
CA ASN A 237 18.61 13.77 17.12
C ASN A 237 19.72 14.58 16.43
N PHE A 238 20.88 13.96 16.19
CA PHE A 238 21.97 14.59 15.43
C PHE A 238 21.57 14.94 13.99
N LEU A 239 20.85 14.04 13.30
CA LEU A 239 20.31 14.33 11.97
C LEU A 239 19.30 15.48 11.99
N LEU A 240 18.43 15.54 12.99
CA LEU A 240 17.49 16.64 13.17
C LEU A 240 18.23 17.98 13.33
N GLU A 241 19.23 18.05 14.21
CA GLU A 241 20.02 19.28 14.41
C GLU A 241 20.77 19.70 13.14
N ARG A 242 21.31 18.74 12.37
CA ARG A 242 21.90 19.04 11.06
C ARG A 242 20.90 19.64 10.08
N ILE A 243 19.69 19.09 10.00
CA ILE A 243 18.64 19.65 9.15
C ILE A 243 18.28 21.06 9.60
N ARG A 244 18.18 21.28 10.92
CA ARG A 244 17.91 22.61 11.50
C ARG A 244 18.97 23.64 11.12
N ASN A 245 20.24 23.26 11.25
CA ASN A 245 21.36 24.12 10.88
C ASN A 245 21.31 24.50 9.38
N HIS A 246 21.04 23.55 8.49
CA HIS A 246 20.94 23.82 7.06
C HIS A 246 19.78 24.75 6.68
N VAL A 247 18.66 24.68 7.39
CA VAL A 247 17.47 25.50 7.11
C VAL A 247 17.59 26.90 7.73
N ASN A 248 18.27 27.03 8.88
CA ASN A 248 18.55 28.32 9.51
C ASN A 248 19.65 29.10 8.76
N GLN A 249 20.58 28.41 8.12
CA GLN A 249 21.57 29.00 7.21
C GLN A 249 20.93 29.28 5.84
N ARG A 250 20.00 30.24 5.79
CA ARG A 250 19.56 30.80 4.50
C ARG A 250 20.73 31.59 3.89
N PRO A 251 21.03 31.44 2.58
CA PRO A 251 21.81 32.45 1.87
C PRO A 251 21.03 33.77 1.79
#